data_AF-A0A285YWH6-F1
#
_entry.id   AF-A0A285YWH6-F1
#
_cell.length_a   1.000
_cell.length_b   1.000
_cell.length_c   1.000
_cell.angle_alpha   90.00
_cell.angle_beta   90.00
_cell.angle_gamma   90.00
#
_symmetry.space_group_name_H-M   'P 1'
#
loop_
_entity.id
_entity.type
_entity.pdbx_description
1 polymer ?
#
loop_
_entity_poly.entity_id
_entity_poly.type
_entity_poly.pdbx_seq_one_letter_code
_entity_poly.pdbx_strand_id
1 'polypeptide(L)'
;MRVFISHSASDGDFAHKVAEVIEEAGFSVVGMSSPGNGVGTSPPALGEADAMLFLVTRDWLAAPNTSYELEYALGHKEFEGRVFTVLAGAEGEVSTRDIPWILKRFQVFALSDTDPDEESVEEITRALAMAA
;
A
#
# COMPACT_ATOMS: atom_id res chain seq x y z
N MET A 1 4.79 -12.42 7.80
CA MET A 1 4.27 -12.14 6.44
C MET A 1 5.05 -10.96 5.88
N ARG A 2 5.49 -11.05 4.62
CA ARG A 2 6.18 -9.98 3.88
C ARG A 2 5.15 -9.14 3.13
N VAL A 3 5.15 -7.83 3.33
CA VAL A 3 4.17 -6.90 2.77
C VAL A 3 4.86 -5.97 1.79
N PHE A 4 4.39 -5.96 0.55
CA PHE A 4 4.81 -4.98 -0.44
C PHE A 4 3.94 -3.73 -0.36
N ILE A 5 4.56 -2.56 -0.28
CA ILE A 5 3.87 -1.27 -0.21
C ILE A 5 4.02 -0.53 -1.55
N SER A 6 2.96 -0.55 -2.35
CA SER A 6 2.85 0.25 -3.58
C SER A 6 2.54 1.70 -3.21
N HIS A 7 3.42 2.62 -3.59
CA HIS A 7 3.30 4.05 -3.32
C HIS A 7 3.95 4.85 -4.47
N SER A 8 3.59 6.13 -4.64
CA SER A 8 4.33 6.98 -5.57
C SER A 8 5.65 7.43 -4.95
N ALA A 9 6.62 7.86 -5.75
CA ALA A 9 7.87 8.41 -5.24
C ALA A 9 7.66 9.64 -4.33
N SER A 10 6.58 10.41 -4.53
CA SER A 10 6.22 11.56 -3.70
C SER A 10 5.66 11.16 -2.34
N ASP A 11 5.10 9.96 -2.22
CA ASP A 11 4.48 9.45 -0.99
C ASP A 11 5.49 8.74 -0.07
N GLY A 12 6.80 8.87 -0.32
CA GLY A 12 7.84 8.09 0.36
C GLY A 12 7.85 8.23 1.89
N ASP A 13 7.58 9.43 2.40
CA ASP A 13 7.51 9.69 3.85
C ASP A 13 6.27 9.02 4.47
N PHE A 14 5.13 9.11 3.78
CA PHE A 14 3.89 8.43 4.19
C PHE A 14 4.06 6.90 4.17
N ALA A 15 4.67 6.37 3.11
CA ALA A 15 4.97 4.95 2.99
C ALA A 15 5.89 4.46 4.12
N HIS A 16 6.89 5.25 4.52
CA HIS A 16 7.76 4.92 5.65
C HIS A 16 7.01 4.85 6.97
N LYS A 17 6.13 5.81 7.27
CA LYS A 17 5.34 5.78 8.51
C LYS A 17 4.44 4.55 8.57
N VAL A 18 3.76 4.24 7.46
CA VAL A 18 2.94 3.03 7.37
C VAL A 18 3.79 1.77 7.53
N ALA A 19 4.99 1.75 6.93
CA ALA A 19 5.92 0.63 7.05
C ALA A 19 6.41 0.42 8.50
N GLU A 20 6.80 1.49 9.20
CA GLU A 20 7.26 1.44 10.58
C GLU A 20 6.22 0.76 11.48
N VAL A 21 4.96 1.18 11.40
CA VAL A 21 3.86 0.57 12.18
C VAL A 21 3.61 -0.89 11.78
N ILE A 22 3.69 -1.22 10.48
CA ILE A 22 3.56 -2.60 9.99
C ILE A 22 4.70 -3.49 10.53
N GLU A 23 5.93 -2.97 10.57
CA GLU A 23 7.10 -3.68 11.09
C GLU A 23 7.03 -3.85 12.62
N GLU A 24 6.58 -2.84 13.35
CA GLU A 24 6.33 -2.91 14.80
C GLU A 24 5.27 -3.96 15.15
N ALA A 25 4.29 -4.17 14.27
CA ALA A 25 3.30 -5.24 14.39
C ALA A 25 3.85 -6.65 14.07
N GLY A 26 5.13 -6.77 13.71
CA GLY A 26 5.82 -8.05 13.48
C GLY A 26 5.77 -8.55 12.04
N PHE A 27 5.37 -7.72 11.08
CA PHE A 27 5.48 -8.01 9.65
C PHE A 27 6.82 -7.54 9.09
N SER A 28 7.15 -7.95 7.87
CA SER A 28 8.34 -7.46 7.17
C SER A 28 7.91 -6.66 5.95
N VAL A 29 8.45 -5.47 5.76
CA VAL A 29 8.12 -4.66 4.59
C VAL A 29 9.15 -4.91 3.48
N VAL A 30 8.68 -5.12 2.26
CA VAL A 30 9.52 -5.32 1.06
C VAL A 30 9.25 -4.27 0.01
N GLY A 31 10.25 -4.00 -0.83
CA GLY A 31 10.09 -3.06 -1.95
C GLY A 31 10.19 -1.59 -1.58
N MET A 32 10.48 -1.25 -0.33
CA MET A 32 10.86 0.12 0.04
C MET A 32 12.36 0.35 -0.13
N SER A 33 12.74 1.48 -0.72
CA SER A 33 14.10 2.01 -0.63
C SER A 33 14.15 3.07 0.45
N SER A 34 15.33 3.26 1.05
CA SER A 34 15.54 4.23 2.12
C SER A 34 15.08 5.65 1.71
N PRO A 35 14.67 6.49 2.68
CA PRO A 35 14.21 7.84 2.42
C PRO A 35 15.24 8.64 1.62
N GLY A 36 14.79 9.34 0.56
CA GLY A 36 15.66 10.14 -0.30
C GLY A 36 16.30 9.41 -1.48
N ASN A 37 16.16 8.07 -1.57
CA ASN A 37 16.39 7.33 -2.81
C ASN A 37 15.04 7.03 -3.44
N GLY A 38 14.76 7.58 -4.62
CA GLY A 38 13.53 7.29 -5.36
C GLY A 38 13.40 5.79 -5.62
N VAL A 39 12.33 5.18 -5.12
CA VAL A 39 12.07 3.75 -5.29
C VAL A 39 11.68 3.51 -6.75
N GLY A 40 12.52 2.78 -7.47
CA GLY A 40 12.06 2.04 -8.64
C GLY A 40 11.51 0.70 -8.17
N THR A 41 10.24 0.45 -8.44
CA THR A 41 9.61 -0.89 -8.46
C THR A 41 10.62 -1.96 -8.85
N SER A 42 10.96 -2.85 -7.91
CA SER A 42 11.83 -4.00 -8.19
C SER A 42 10.96 -5.25 -8.34
N PRO A 43 10.82 -5.83 -9.55
CA PRO A 43 10.09 -7.09 -9.75
C PRO A 43 10.49 -8.22 -8.78
N PRO A 44 11.76 -8.34 -8.33
CA PRO A 44 12.14 -9.22 -7.23
C PRO A 44 11.32 -9.03 -5.94
N ALA A 45 11.05 -7.79 -5.53
CA ALA A 45 10.33 -7.53 -4.29
C ALA A 45 8.86 -7.98 -4.35
N LEU A 46 8.23 -7.92 -5.54
CA LEU A 46 6.88 -8.43 -5.76
C LEU A 46 6.80 -9.94 -5.59
N GLY A 47 7.78 -10.68 -6.13
CA GLY A 47 7.85 -12.14 -5.98
C GLY A 47 8.20 -12.61 -4.57
N GLU A 48 8.69 -11.72 -3.72
CA GLU A 48 8.95 -11.97 -2.31
C GLU A 48 7.79 -11.52 -1.40
N ALA A 49 6.76 -10.87 -1.94
CA ALA A 49 5.64 -10.41 -1.13
C ALA A 49 4.66 -11.56 -0.85
N ASP A 50 4.14 -11.60 0.38
CA ASP A 50 3.03 -12.48 0.75
C ASP A 50 1.68 -11.72 0.71
N ALA A 51 1.72 -10.38 0.80
CA ALA A 51 0.58 -9.47 0.70
C ALA A 51 0.98 -8.15 0.01
N MET A 52 0.00 -7.44 -0.56
CA MET A 52 0.20 -6.13 -1.21
C MET A 52 -0.71 -5.06 -0.62
N LEU A 53 -0.12 -3.92 -0.29
CA LEU A 53 -0.78 -2.73 0.22
C LEU A 53 -0.62 -1.59 -0.78
N PHE A 54 -1.74 -1.09 -1.32
CA PHE A 54 -1.75 0.03 -2.25
C PHE A 54 -2.06 1.33 -1.52
N LEU A 55 -1.07 2.22 -1.41
CA LEU A 55 -1.21 3.56 -0.86
C LEU A 55 -1.73 4.50 -1.95
N VAL A 56 -3.05 4.59 -2.07
CA VAL A 56 -3.74 5.40 -3.07
C VAL A 56 -3.84 6.83 -2.59
N THR A 57 -2.92 7.66 -3.08
CA THR A 57 -2.93 9.12 -2.98
C THR A 57 -3.17 9.73 -4.36
N ARG A 58 -3.24 11.07 -4.43
CA ARG A 58 -3.34 11.79 -5.71
C ARG A 58 -2.13 11.53 -6.59
N ASP A 59 -0.94 11.49 -6.01
CA ASP A 59 0.30 11.27 -6.73
C ASP A 59 0.44 9.82 -7.19
N TRP A 60 -0.05 8.85 -6.40
CA TRP A 60 -0.16 7.45 -6.82
C TRP A 60 -1.05 7.27 -8.05
N LEU A 61 -2.20 7.96 -8.09
CA LEU A 61 -3.12 7.94 -9.24
C LEU A 61 -2.51 8.57 -10.50
N ALA A 62 -1.59 9.52 -10.35
CA ALA A 62 -0.88 10.15 -11.45
C ALA A 62 0.37 9.37 -11.90
N ALA A 63 0.83 8.41 -11.11
CA ALA A 63 2.05 7.67 -11.36
C ALA A 63 1.88 6.60 -12.46
N PRO A 64 2.80 6.51 -13.44
CA PRO A 64 2.66 5.58 -14.56
C PRO A 64 2.97 4.11 -14.21
N ASN A 65 3.71 3.86 -13.13
CA ASN A 65 4.26 2.53 -12.83
C ASN A 65 3.34 1.66 -11.95
N THR A 66 2.29 2.23 -11.38
CA THR A 66 1.41 1.57 -10.40
C THR A 66 0.47 0.53 -11.04
N SER A 67 0.27 0.62 -12.36
CA SER A 67 -0.54 -0.35 -13.11
C SER A 67 0.11 -1.74 -13.16
N TYR A 68 1.45 -1.82 -13.25
CA TYR A 68 2.15 -3.10 -13.30
C TYR A 68 2.04 -3.89 -11.99
N GLU A 69 2.14 -3.21 -10.85
CA GLU A 69 2.01 -3.84 -9.52
C GLU A 69 0.60 -4.39 -9.30
N LEU A 70 -0.42 -3.63 -9.73
CA LEU A 70 -1.81 -4.05 -9.68
C LEU A 70 -2.10 -5.23 -10.60
N GLU A 71 -1.59 -5.20 -11.84
CA GLU A 71 -1.67 -6.33 -12.77
C GLU A 71 -0.98 -7.58 -12.21
N TYR A 72 0.18 -7.41 -11.57
CA TYR A 72 0.90 -8.49 -10.92
C TYR A 72 0.05 -9.12 -9.81
N ALA A 73 -0.50 -8.31 -8.91
CA ALA A 73 -1.38 -8.76 -7.82
C ALA A 73 -2.59 -9.57 -8.35
N LEU A 74 -3.22 -9.09 -9.42
CA LEU A 74 -4.39 -9.71 -10.02
C LEU A 74 -4.08 -11.01 -10.79
N GLY A 75 -2.85 -11.13 -11.30
CA GLY A 75 -2.39 -12.30 -12.05
C GLY A 75 -1.93 -13.48 -11.18
N HIS A 76 -1.74 -13.27 -9.88
CA HIS A 76 -1.08 -14.20 -8.97
C HIS A 76 -2.03 -14.61 -7.83
N LYS A 77 -2.40 -15.88 -7.81
CA LYS A 77 -3.44 -16.41 -6.90
C LYS A 77 -3.02 -16.35 -5.44
N GLU A 78 -1.73 -16.35 -5.15
CA GLU A 78 -1.16 -16.17 -3.82
C GLU A 78 -1.59 -14.87 -3.12
N PHE A 79 -2.01 -13.85 -3.88
CA PHE A 79 -2.54 -12.60 -3.34
C PHE A 79 -4.07 -12.59 -3.16
N GLU A 80 -4.78 -13.68 -3.46
CA GLU A 80 -6.23 -13.76 -3.26
C GLU A 80 -6.56 -13.53 -1.77
N GLY A 81 -7.32 -12.46 -1.49
CA GLY A 81 -7.63 -12.05 -0.11
C GLY A 81 -6.49 -11.36 0.65
N ARG A 82 -5.36 -11.06 -0.03
CA ARG A 82 -4.16 -10.45 0.54
C ARG A 82 -3.75 -9.15 -0.17
N VAL A 83 -4.70 -8.54 -0.86
CA VAL A 83 -4.56 -7.20 -1.45
C VAL A 83 -5.41 -6.24 -0.64
N PHE A 84 -4.79 -5.13 -0.23
CA PHE A 84 -5.40 -4.10 0.60
C PHE A 84 -5.21 -2.74 -0.06
N THR A 85 -6.20 -1.86 0.09
CA THR A 85 -6.16 -0.48 -0.43
C THR A 85 -6.22 0.49 0.73
N VAL A 86 -5.32 1.46 0.74
CA VAL A 86 -5.32 2.56 1.70
C VAL A 86 -5.55 3.83 0.92
N LEU A 87 -6.68 4.50 1.17
CA LEU A 87 -6.98 5.80 0.62
C LEU A 87 -6.51 6.87 1.61
N ALA A 88 -5.44 7.59 1.28
CA ALA A 88 -4.95 8.68 2.11
C ALA A 88 -5.28 10.04 1.48
N GLY A 89 -5.57 11.05 2.33
CA GLY A 89 -6.08 12.35 1.88
C GLY A 89 -7.58 12.35 1.57
N ALA A 90 -8.33 11.45 2.22
CA ALA A 90 -9.76 11.25 1.98
C ALA A 90 -10.62 12.48 2.31
N GLU A 91 -10.12 13.42 3.13
CA GLU A 91 -10.86 14.63 3.54
C GLU A 91 -10.81 15.79 2.54
N GLY A 92 -10.11 15.68 1.40
CA GLY A 92 -10.16 16.74 0.39
C GLY A 92 -9.46 16.51 -0.95
N GLU A 93 -8.52 15.57 -1.04
CA GLU A 93 -7.67 15.43 -2.24
C GLU A 93 -8.00 14.22 -3.10
N VAL A 94 -8.45 13.12 -2.48
CA VAL A 94 -8.80 11.88 -3.19
C VAL A 94 -10.09 11.32 -2.62
N SER A 95 -11.10 11.12 -3.47
CA SER A 95 -12.34 10.46 -3.09
C SER A 95 -12.35 9.00 -3.52
N THR A 96 -13.23 8.21 -2.92
CA THR A 96 -13.50 6.83 -3.36
C THR A 96 -13.97 6.74 -4.82
N ARG A 97 -14.35 7.86 -5.46
CA ARG A 97 -14.68 7.89 -6.89
C ARG A 97 -13.44 7.85 -7.77
N ASP A 98 -12.34 8.44 -7.32
CA ASP A 98 -11.09 8.60 -8.08
C ASP A 98 -10.26 7.31 -8.11
N ILE A 99 -10.48 6.42 -7.14
CA ILE A 99 -9.83 5.11 -7.08
C ILE A 99 -10.24 4.24 -8.29
N PRO A 100 -9.31 3.52 -8.93
CA PRO A 100 -9.60 2.46 -9.89
C PRO A 100 -10.67 1.48 -9.37
N TRP A 101 -11.66 1.15 -10.20
CA TRP A 101 -12.81 0.32 -9.81
C TRP A 101 -12.42 -1.04 -9.20
N ILE A 102 -11.28 -1.59 -9.63
CA ILE A 102 -10.80 -2.90 -9.18
C ILE A 102 -10.28 -2.84 -7.74
N LEU A 103 -9.62 -1.74 -7.34
CA LEU A 103 -9.13 -1.57 -5.98
C LEU A 103 -10.27 -1.44 -4.96
N LYS A 104 -11.44 -0.95 -5.40
CA LYS A 104 -12.66 -0.89 -4.58
C LYS A 104 -13.23 -2.27 -4.21
N ARG A 105 -12.75 -3.34 -4.85
CA ARG A 105 -13.16 -4.71 -4.52
C ARG A 105 -12.34 -5.31 -3.38
N PHE A 106 -11.21 -4.69 -3.05
CA PHE A 106 -10.38 -5.09 -1.92
C PHE A 106 -10.85 -4.39 -0.65
N GLN A 107 -10.31 -4.81 0.49
CA GLN A 107 -10.54 -4.11 1.75
C GLN A 107 -9.89 -2.72 1.67
N VAL A 108 -10.71 -1.67 1.86
CA VAL A 108 -10.29 -0.27 1.78
C VAL A 108 -10.23 0.31 3.19
N PHE A 109 -9.08 0.90 3.53
CA PHE A 109 -8.88 1.73 4.72
C PHE A 109 -8.83 3.19 4.28
N ALA A 110 -9.54 4.07 4.98
CA ALA A 110 -9.54 5.49 4.67
C ALA A 110 -8.78 6.22 5.78
N LEU A 111 -7.74 6.95 5.40
CA LEU A 111 -6.95 7.81 6.26
C LEU A 111 -7.26 9.26 5.92
N SER A 112 -7.40 10.08 6.96
CA SER A 112 -7.80 11.49 6.82
C SER A 112 -6.77 12.29 6.00
N ASP A 113 -5.48 12.00 6.18
CA ASP A 113 -4.35 12.59 5.47
C ASP A 113 -3.22 11.57 5.22
N THR A 114 -2.07 12.05 4.76
CA THR A 114 -0.84 11.28 4.52
C THR A 114 0.11 11.27 5.72
N ASP A 115 -0.35 11.74 6.88
CA ASP A 115 0.34 11.71 8.17
C ASP A 115 -0.54 11.00 9.21
N PRO A 116 -0.87 9.71 8.98
CA PRO A 116 -1.81 9.01 9.85
C PRO A 116 -1.23 8.82 11.25
N ASP A 117 -2.12 8.87 12.25
CA ASP A 117 -1.80 8.36 13.57
C ASP A 117 -1.64 6.82 13.56
N GLU A 118 -0.96 6.31 14.59
CA GLU A 118 -0.73 4.87 14.76
C GLU A 118 -2.04 4.07 14.79
N GLU A 119 -3.09 4.60 15.44
CA GLU A 119 -4.40 3.94 15.56
C GLU A 119 -5.03 3.65 14.20
N SER A 120 -4.95 4.61 13.28
CA SER A 120 -5.46 4.46 11.92
C SER A 120 -4.70 3.42 11.11
N VAL A 121 -3.40 3.22 11.40
CA VAL A 121 -2.57 2.19 10.75
C VAL A 121 -2.74 0.82 11.44
N GLU A 122 -3.09 0.75 12.72
CA GLU A 122 -3.37 -0.51 13.42
C GLU A 122 -4.50 -1.34 12.77
N GLU A 123 -5.50 -0.70 12.18
CA GLU A 123 -6.57 -1.43 11.47
C GLU A 123 -6.01 -2.21 10.27
N ILE A 124 -5.01 -1.65 9.59
CA ILE A 124 -4.31 -2.29 8.48
C ILE A 124 -3.53 -3.51 9.00
N THR A 125 -2.80 -3.36 10.11
CA THR A 125 -2.00 -4.46 10.67
C THR A 125 -2.88 -5.61 11.18
N ARG A 126 -4.06 -5.32 11.74
CA ARG A 126 -5.05 -6.33 12.12
C ARG A 126 -5.56 -7.11 10.91
N ALA A 127 -5.86 -6.43 9.81
CA ALA A 127 -6.33 -7.09 8.60
C ALA A 127 -5.23 -7.95 7.95
N LEU A 128 -3.99 -7.47 7.96
CA LEU A 128 -2.82 -8.24 7.55
C LEU A 128 -2.66 -9.51 8.39
N ALA A 129 -2.86 -9.43 9.72
CA ALA A 129 -2.79 -10.58 10.62
C ALA A 129 -3.89 -11.62 10.33
N MET A 130 -5.09 -11.19 9.94
CA MET A 130 -6.20 -12.09 9.60
C MET A 130 -6.00 -12.80 8.25
N ALA A 131 -5.17 -12.25 7.37
CA ALA A 131 -4.92 -12.77 6.03
C ALA A 131 -3.66 -13.67 5.94
N ALA A 132 -2.81 -13.65 6.96
CA ALA A 132 -1.60 -14.46 7.10
C ALA A 132 -1.93 -15.96 7.26
#